data_AF-A0A0V0I711-F1
#
_entry.id   AF-A0A0V0I711-F1
#
_cell.length_a   1.000
_cell.length_b   1.000
_cell.length_c   1.000
_cell.angle_alpha   90.00
_cell.angle_beta   90.00
_cell.angle_gamma   90.00
#
_symmetry.space_group_name_H-M   'P 1'
#
loop_
_entity.id
_entity.type
_entity.pdbx_description
1 polymer ?
#
loop_
_entity_poly.entity_id
_entity_poly.type
_entity_poly.pdbx_seq_one_letter_code
_entity_poly.pdbx_strand_id
1 'polypeptide(L)'
;MYLAEIEAKDLFEVKVEILRIMAVLDPTGDWLGRGARALDNPRTATGEHSLDKLHTLLSDLESRGVNSESFSQLKGKVPLRRGWDEHSTT
;
A
#
# COMPACT_ATOMS: atom_id res chain seq x y z
N MET A 1 -5.75 -25.25 8.69
CA MET A 1 -4.50 -24.53 8.41
C MET A 1 -4.30 -24.26 6.91
N TYR A 2 -4.63 -25.18 5.99
CA TYR A 2 -4.45 -24.96 4.54
C TYR A 2 -5.18 -23.73 3.95
N LEU A 3 -6.45 -23.49 4.30
CA LEU A 3 -7.21 -22.37 3.73
C LEU A 3 -6.64 -21.00 4.15
N ALA A 4 -6.26 -20.85 5.42
CA ALA A 4 -5.68 -19.62 5.92
C ALA A 4 -4.32 -19.30 5.28
N GLU A 5 -3.55 -20.32 4.89
CA GLU A 5 -2.29 -20.15 4.16
C GLU A 5 -2.53 -19.65 2.73
N ILE A 6 -3.53 -20.20 2.04
CA ILE A 6 -3.93 -19.76 0.70
C ILE A 6 -4.41 -18.30 0.76
N GLU A 7 -5.31 -17.98 1.68
CA GLU A 7 -5.83 -16.62 1.86
C GLU A 7 -4.72 -15.62 2.20
N ALA A 8 -3.79 -15.98 3.08
CA ALA A 8 -2.66 -15.13 3.43
C ALA A 8 -1.74 -14.89 2.22
N LYS A 9 -1.54 -15.91 1.37
CA LYS A 9 -0.72 -15.80 0.17
C LYS A 9 -1.37 -14.89 -0.88
N ASP A 10 -2.66 -15.06 -1.15
CA ASP A 10 -3.40 -14.23 -2.10
C ASP A 10 -3.38 -12.75 -1.66
N LEU A 11 -3.61 -12.48 -0.37
CA LEU A 11 -3.51 -11.13 0.19
C LEU A 11 -2.09 -10.56 0.07
N PHE A 12 -1.07 -11.37 0.37
CA PHE A 12 0.32 -10.94 0.32
C PHE A 12 0.74 -10.55 -1.10
N GLU A 13 0.38 -11.35 -2.11
CA GLU A 13 0.73 -11.09 -3.51
C GLU A 13 0.16 -9.75 -3.99
N VAL A 14 -1.12 -9.47 -3.73
CA VAL A 14 -1.74 -8.20 -4.14
C VAL A 14 -1.18 -7.01 -3.35
N LYS A 15 -0.93 -7.17 -2.04
CA LYS A 15 -0.30 -6.12 -1.22
C LYS A 15 1.07 -5.74 -1.77
N VAL A 16 1.92 -6.72 -2.09
CA VAL A 16 3.26 -6.45 -2.62
C VAL A 16 3.20 -5.65 -3.92
N GLU A 17 2.25 -5.97 -4.80
CA GLU A 17 2.11 -5.25 -6.06
C GLU A 17 1.67 -3.79 -5.86
N ILE A 18 0.69 -3.55 -4.98
CA ILE A 18 0.30 -2.19 -4.59
C ILE A 18 1.50 -1.40 -4.04
N LEU A 19 2.31 -2.01 -3.16
CA LEU A 19 3.47 -1.34 -2.57
C LEU A 19 4.55 -1.01 -3.62
N ARG A 20 4.76 -1.88 -4.61
CA ARG A 20 5.70 -1.63 -5.71
C ARG A 20 5.25 -0.47 -6.59
N ILE A 21 3.97 -0.44 -6.96
CA ILE A 21 3.41 0.67 -7.73
C ILE A 21 3.50 1.98 -6.94
N MET A 22 3.12 1.96 -5.67
CA MET A 22 3.21 3.16 -4.82
C MET A 22 4.65 3.64 -4.64
N ALA A 23 5.64 2.76 -4.57
CA ALA A 23 7.05 3.15 -4.53
C ALA A 23 7.51 3.90 -5.79
N VAL A 24 6.90 3.60 -6.95
CA VAL A 24 7.14 4.32 -8.21
C VAL A 24 6.39 5.65 -8.25
N LEU A 25 5.12 5.66 -7.81
CA LEU A 25 4.27 6.86 -7.85
C LEU A 25 4.61 7.89 -6.77
N ASP A 26 5.10 7.45 -5.61
CA ASP A 26 5.49 8.28 -4.47
C ASP A 26 6.88 7.91 -3.94
N PRO A 27 7.96 8.35 -4.63
CA PRO A 27 9.35 8.02 -4.25
C PRO A 27 9.77 8.51 -2.86
N THR A 28 9.02 9.48 -2.31
CA THR A 28 9.26 10.07 -0.99
C THR A 28 8.81 9.18 0.15
N GLY A 29 7.85 8.27 -0.08
CA GLY A 29 7.32 7.38 0.94
C GLY A 29 8.16 6.11 1.14
N ASP A 30 8.22 5.61 2.38
CA ASP A 30 8.89 4.36 2.75
C ASP A 30 8.02 3.12 2.42
N TRP A 31 7.63 2.99 1.14
CA TRP A 31 6.68 1.97 0.68
C TRP A 31 7.20 0.54 0.84
N LEU A 32 8.48 0.31 0.54
CA LEU A 32 9.08 -1.03 0.60
C LEU A 32 9.55 -1.42 2.02
N GLY A 33 9.74 -0.46 2.93
CA GLY A 33 10.13 -0.75 4.31
C GLY A 33 8.96 -0.75 5.30
N ARG A 34 8.03 0.21 5.15
CA ARG A 34 6.93 0.44 6.10
C ARG A 34 5.55 0.55 5.45
N GLY A 35 5.46 0.43 4.13
CA GLY A 35 4.20 0.63 3.40
C GLY A 35 3.12 -0.41 3.66
N ALA A 36 3.47 -1.63 4.08
CA ALA A 36 2.49 -2.68 4.39
C ALA A 36 1.43 -2.22 5.40
N ARG A 37 1.84 -1.42 6.40
CA ARG A 37 0.93 -0.87 7.44
C ARG A 37 -0.10 0.12 6.90
N ALA A 38 0.15 0.75 5.75
CA ALA A 38 -0.83 1.63 5.12
C ALA A 38 -2.04 0.88 4.52
N LEU A 39 -1.87 -0.43 4.31
CA LEU A 39 -2.90 -1.35 3.82
C LEU A 39 -3.64 -2.08 4.95
N ASP A 40 -3.35 -1.78 6.22
CA ASP A 40 -4.06 -2.39 7.34
C ASP A 40 -5.44 -1.74 7.51
N ASN A 41 -6.41 -2.57 7.91
CA ASN A 41 -7.79 -2.18 8.18
C ASN A 41 -8.17 -2.46 9.64
N PRO A 42 -8.13 -1.46 10.54
CA PRO A 42 -8.42 -1.68 11.95
C PRO A 42 -9.90 -2.05 12.24
N ARG A 43 -10.78 -2.01 11.23
CA ARG A 43 -12.20 -2.37 11.37
C ARG A 43 -12.47 -3.86 11.18
N THR A 44 -11.47 -4.67 10.79
CA THR A 44 -11.61 -6.11 10.62
C THR A 44 -10.91 -6.87 11.73
N ALA A 45 -11.40 -8.07 12.06
CA ALA A 45 -10.84 -8.90 13.12
C ALA A 45 -9.38 -9.32 12.86
N THR A 46 -9.00 -9.46 11.58
CA THR A 46 -7.65 -9.81 11.15
C THR A 46 -6.74 -8.60 10.93
N GLY A 47 -7.30 -7.37 10.93
CA GLY A 47 -6.57 -6.17 10.51
C GLY A 47 -6.36 -6.09 8.99
N GLU A 48 -6.91 -7.00 8.20
CA GLU A 48 -6.73 -7.09 6.76
C GLU A 48 -7.90 -6.49 5.97
N HIS A 49 -7.62 -5.91 4.81
CA HIS A 49 -8.67 -5.63 3.82
C HIS A 49 -9.11 -6.92 3.12
N SER A 50 -10.34 -6.95 2.60
CA SER A 50 -10.75 -8.05 1.72
C SER A 50 -9.93 -8.03 0.41
N LEU A 51 -9.73 -9.20 -0.19
CA LEU A 51 -8.99 -9.35 -1.43
C LEU A 51 -9.57 -8.49 -2.56
N ASP A 52 -10.90 -8.45 -2.70
CA ASP A 52 -11.60 -7.60 -3.67
C ASP A 52 -11.30 -6.11 -3.49
N LYS A 53 -11.18 -5.66 -2.23
CA LYS A 53 -10.86 -4.26 -1.93
C LYS A 53 -9.43 -3.94 -2.34
N LEU A 54 -8.49 -4.87 -2.12
CA LEU A 54 -7.10 -4.72 -2.57
C LEU A 54 -7.02 -4.69 -4.11
N HIS A 55 -7.75 -5.55 -4.82
CA HIS A 55 -7.82 -5.49 -6.29
C HIS A 55 -8.42 -4.18 -6.79
N THR A 56 -9.45 -3.67 -6.13
CA THR A 56 -10.05 -2.37 -6.48
C THR A 56 -9.02 -1.23 -6.33
N LEU A 57 -8.23 -1.24 -5.26
CA LEU A 57 -7.15 -0.26 -5.06
C LEU A 57 -6.07 -0.41 -6.15
N LEU A 58 -5.66 -1.64 -6.45
CA LEU A 58 -4.66 -1.94 -7.48
C LEU A 58 -5.11 -1.42 -8.85
N SER A 59 -6.31 -1.78 -9.29
CA SER A 59 -6.84 -1.33 -10.60
C SER A 59 -7.00 0.19 -10.70
N ASP A 60 -7.36 0.87 -9.60
CA ASP A 60 -7.42 2.32 -9.56
C ASP A 60 -6.02 2.96 -9.72
N LEU A 61 -5.02 2.41 -9.02
CA LEU A 61 -3.62 2.84 -9.12
C LEU A 61 -3.05 2.61 -10.53
N GLU A 62 -3.30 1.45 -11.13
CA GLU A 62 -2.84 1.14 -12.50
C GLU A 62 -3.51 2.04 -13.54
N SER A 63 -4.80 2.32 -13.38
CA SER A 63 -5.55 3.10 -14.36
C SER A 63 -5.25 4.60 -14.29
N ARG A 64 -5.07 5.16 -13.09
CA ARG A 64 -5.00 6.62 -12.88
C ARG A 64 -3.70 7.10 -12.26
N GLY A 65 -2.84 6.19 -11.76
CA GLY A 65 -1.57 6.53 -11.14
C GLY A 65 -1.74 7.53 -10.00
N VAL A 66 -0.96 8.62 -10.04
CA VAL A 66 -1.02 9.72 -9.07
C VAL A 66 -2.35 10.46 -9.01
N ASN A 67 -3.20 10.34 -10.05
CA ASN A 67 -4.53 10.96 -10.10
C ASN A 67 -5.62 10.05 -9.51
N SER A 68 -5.27 8.88 -9.00
CA SER A 68 -6.22 7.96 -8.35
C SER A 68 -6.62 8.46 -6.95
N GLU A 69 -7.83 8.10 -6.54
CA GLU A 69 -8.25 8.30 -5.15
C GLU A 69 -7.42 7.40 -4.22
N SER A 70 -7.15 6.17 -4.66
CA SER A 70 -6.31 5.21 -3.95
C SER A 70 -4.92 5.76 -3.64
N PHE A 71 -4.27 6.44 -4.58
CA PHE A 71 -2.98 7.08 -4.35
C PHE A 71 -3.06 8.11 -3.20
N SER A 72 -4.04 9.01 -3.25
CA SER A 72 -4.21 10.05 -2.23
C SER A 72 -4.51 9.45 -0.85
N GLN A 73 -5.35 8.41 -0.80
CA GLN A 73 -5.68 7.71 0.45
C GLN A 73 -4.48 6.98 1.06
N LEU A 74 -3.62 6.39 0.23
CA LEU A 74 -2.47 5.62 0.70
C LEU A 74 -1.28 6.53 1.07
N LYS A 75 -1.02 7.57 0.27
CA LYS A 75 0.12 8.50 0.48
C LYS A 75 0.13 9.13 1.88
N GLY A 76 -1.03 9.49 2.42
CA GLY A 76 -1.13 10.07 3.76
C GLY A 76 -0.83 9.10 4.92
N LYS A 77 -0.69 7.80 4.65
CA LYS A 77 -0.51 6.76 5.68
C LYS A 77 0.92 6.24 5.81
N VAL A 78 1.78 6.51 4.83
CA VAL A 78 3.16 6.00 4.81
C VAL A 78 4.12 7.07 5.29
N PRO A 79 5.01 6.77 6.25
CA PRO A 79 6.04 7.71 6.67
C PRO A 79 7.01 7.98 5.52
N LEU A 80 7.63 9.16 5.55
CA LEU A 80 8.69 9.48 4.61
C LEU A 80 9.86 8.50 4.73
N ARG A 81 10.49 8.26 3.59
CA ARG A 81 11.71 7.46 3.49
C ARG A 81 12.86 8.26 4.12
N ARG A 82 13.72 7.56 4.87
CA ARG A 82 14.89 8.18 5.51
C ARG A 82 15.76 8.88 4.46
N GLY A 83 16.15 10.13 4.74
CA GLY A 83 16.91 11.00 3.85
C GLY A 83 16.07 12.05 3.09
N TRP A 84 14.73 11.95 3.09
CA TRP A 84 13.87 12.99 2.50
C TRP A 84 13.60 14.17 3.45
N ASP A 85 13.65 13.92 4.77
CA ASP A 85 13.52 14.97 5.80
C ASP A 85 14.68 16.00 5.72
N GLU A 86 15.83 15.61 5.18
CA GLU A 86 17.06 16.42 5.12
C GLU A 86 17.06 17.42 3.95
N HIS A 87 16.24 17.19 2.92
CA HIS A 87 16.19 18.01 1.70
C HIS A 87 15.06 19.07 1.69
N SER A 88 14.26 19.16 2.76
CA SER A 88 13.19 20.17 2.88
C SER A 88 13.64 21.47 3.58
N THR A 89 14.92 21.61 3.91
CA THR A 89 15.53 22.86 4.39
C THR A 89 16.58 23.33 3.40
N THR A 90 16.18 24.11 2.40
CA THR A 90 16.99 25.16 1.74
C THR A 90 16.06 26.19 1.13
#